data_AF-A0A7C5KPS2-F1
#
_entry.id   AF-A0A7C5KPS2-F1
#
_cell.length_a   1.000
_cell.length_b   1.000
_cell.length_c   1.000
_cell.angle_alpha   90.00
_cell.angle_beta   90.00
_cell.angle_gamma   90.00
#
_symmetry.space_group_name_H-M   'P 1'
#
loop_
_entity.id
_entity.type
_entity.pdbx_description
1 polymer ?
#
loop_
_entity_poly.entity_id
_entity_poly.type
_entity_poly.pdbx_seq_one_letter_code
_entity_poly.pdbx_strand_id
1 'polypeptide(L)'
;MSRPDIRLQQKAVKSSKISKLYLERTGTMSQKIIIKRYSIAFKQKVVKEYEAGDSMKELRDRYGIGGGSTIQKWIEKYGREGTRHKLIVIQSPQEQNQLKVLKKRVGQLEKVVAQLTLDKIMLEASLAEAEARLGVTVKKNGAARSLNAPASKGAR
;
A
#
# COMPACT_ATOMS: atom_id res chain seq x y z
N MET A 1 -2.16 27.75 60.81
CA MET A 1 -2.77 26.41 60.64
C MET A 1 -3.74 26.47 59.46
N SER A 2 -3.64 25.45 58.60
CA SER A 2 -4.25 25.18 57.29
C SER A 2 -5.47 26.02 56.84
N ARG A 3 -5.36 26.68 55.67
CA ARG A 3 -6.49 27.25 54.91
C ARG A 3 -6.87 26.27 53.77
N PRO A 4 -8.12 25.79 53.70
CA PRO A 4 -8.57 24.84 52.68
C PRO A 4 -8.78 25.47 51.28
N ASP A 5 -8.78 24.58 50.29
CA ASP A 5 -8.53 24.66 48.85
C ASP A 5 -9.45 25.61 48.02
N ILE A 6 -8.83 26.39 47.12
CA ILE A 6 -9.42 27.43 46.23
C ILE A 6 -10.00 26.82 44.93
N ARG A 7 -9.98 25.50 44.78
CA ARG A 7 -10.35 24.84 43.52
C ARG A 7 -11.86 24.62 43.30
N LEU A 8 -12.73 25.56 43.67
CA LEU A 8 -14.16 25.51 43.29
C LEU A 8 -14.79 26.87 42.94
N GLN A 9 -13.99 27.92 42.73
CA GLN A 9 -14.46 29.26 42.36
C GLN A 9 -14.06 29.67 40.93
N GLN A 10 -14.29 28.81 39.93
CA GLN A 10 -14.24 29.23 38.51
C GLN A 10 -15.44 28.80 37.67
N LYS A 11 -16.47 28.18 38.26
CA LYS A 11 -17.59 27.59 37.49
C LYS A 11 -18.93 28.34 37.53
N ALA A 12 -19.06 29.50 38.18
CA ALA A 12 -20.38 30.11 38.33
C ALA A 12 -20.47 31.64 38.18
N VAL A 13 -19.48 32.32 37.57
CA VAL A 13 -19.56 33.78 37.31
C VAL A 13 -19.13 34.15 35.88
N LYS A 14 -19.53 33.35 34.88
CA LYS A 14 -19.49 33.79 33.47
C LYS A 14 -20.88 34.17 32.94
N SER A 15 -21.71 34.73 33.81
CA SER A 15 -22.92 35.49 33.43
C SER A 15 -22.72 36.96 33.80
N SER A 16 -21.65 37.57 33.28
CA SER A 16 -21.46 39.01 33.35
C SER A 16 -22.40 39.68 32.34
N LYS A 17 -23.08 40.74 32.76
CA LYS A 17 -24.04 41.56 32.00
C LYS A 17 -23.51 42.00 30.62
N ILE A 18 -22.19 42.04 30.46
CA ILE A 18 -21.48 42.30 29.21
C ILE A 18 -21.75 41.19 28.18
N SER A 19 -21.70 39.91 28.54
CA SER A 19 -21.94 38.80 27.61
C SER A 19 -23.38 38.75 27.08
N LYS A 20 -24.38 39.19 27.86
CA LYS A 20 -25.79 39.31 27.38
C LYS A 20 -25.96 40.44 26.36
N LEU A 21 -25.31 41.58 26.56
CA LEU A 21 -25.32 42.69 25.59
C LEU A 21 -24.60 42.34 24.27
N TYR A 22 -23.60 41.47 24.33
CA TYR A 22 -22.96 40.92 23.12
C TYR A 22 -23.84 39.89 22.38
N LEU A 23 -24.71 39.18 23.09
CA LEU A 23 -25.61 38.17 22.51
C LEU A 23 -26.87 38.78 21.87
N GLU A 24 -27.38 39.92 22.37
CA GLU A 24 -28.56 40.60 21.82
C GLU A 24 -28.26 41.47 20.59
N ARG A 25 -27.04 42.00 20.46
CA ARG A 25 -26.68 42.93 19.38
C ARG A 25 -26.07 42.26 18.15
N THR A 26 -25.66 40.99 18.25
CA THR A 26 -25.11 40.22 17.13
C THR A 26 -25.95 38.96 16.94
N GLY A 27 -26.88 39.00 15.99
CA GLY A 27 -27.65 37.85 15.56
C GLY A 27 -26.73 36.77 14.99
N THR A 28 -26.14 35.97 15.86
CA THR A 28 -25.28 34.85 15.50
C THR A 28 -26.18 33.68 15.13
N MET A 29 -26.65 33.72 13.89
CA MET A 29 -27.24 32.56 13.22
C MET A 29 -26.31 31.36 13.42
N SER A 30 -26.80 30.36 14.15
CA SER A 30 -26.13 29.06 14.30
C SER A 30 -25.91 28.47 12.92
N GLN A 31 -24.74 28.72 12.34
CA GLN A 31 -24.41 28.23 11.01
C GLN A 31 -24.22 26.72 11.11
N LYS A 32 -25.27 26.00 10.72
CA LYS A 32 -25.26 24.55 10.52
C LYS A 32 -24.10 24.20 9.57
N ILE A 33 -23.04 23.58 10.09
CA ILE A 33 -21.89 23.14 9.28
C ILE A 33 -22.38 22.01 8.37
N ILE A 34 -22.60 22.31 7.09
CA ILE A 34 -22.97 21.32 6.08
C ILE A 34 -21.69 20.62 5.61
N ILE A 35 -21.48 19.39 6.07
CA ILE A 35 -20.34 18.56 5.66
C ILE A 35 -20.65 17.94 4.29
N LYS A 36 -20.08 18.50 3.22
CA LYS A 36 -20.17 17.91 1.87
C LYS A 36 -19.29 16.65 1.78
N ARG A 37 -19.89 15.49 1.51
CA ARG A 37 -19.19 14.22 1.27
C ARG A 37 -19.21 13.87 -0.21
N TYR A 38 -18.05 13.48 -0.75
CA TYR A 38 -17.90 13.09 -2.16
C TYR A 38 -17.52 11.62 -2.26
N SER A 39 -18.12 10.90 -3.22
CA SER A 39 -17.80 9.50 -3.52
C SER A 39 -16.39 9.37 -4.11
N ILE A 40 -15.80 8.18 -4.03
CA ILE A 40 -14.44 7.92 -4.54
C ILE A 40 -14.40 8.07 -6.06
N ALA A 41 -15.37 7.51 -6.77
CA ALA A 41 -15.48 7.61 -8.23
C ALA A 41 -15.56 9.07 -8.70
N PHE A 42 -16.30 9.91 -7.98
CA PHE A 42 -16.38 11.34 -8.26
C PHE A 42 -15.03 12.05 -8.09
N LYS A 43 -14.32 11.77 -6.98
CA LYS A 43 -12.97 12.34 -6.76
C LYS A 43 -12.00 11.95 -7.87
N GLN A 44 -12.03 10.69 -8.31
CA GLN A 44 -11.20 10.21 -9.42
C GLN A 44 -11.59 10.86 -10.76
N LYS A 45 -12.89 11.08 -11.01
CA LYS A 45 -13.36 11.79 -12.21
C LYS A 45 -12.80 13.21 -12.26
N VAL A 46 -12.92 13.97 -11.17
CA VAL A 46 -12.40 15.35 -11.08
C VAL A 46 -10.89 15.39 -11.29
N VAL A 47 -10.14 14.42 -10.76
CA VAL A 47 -8.70 14.33 -10.97
C VAL A 47 -8.34 13.98 -12.42
N LYS A 48 -9.11 13.12 -13.10
CA LYS A 48 -8.90 12.84 -14.53
C LYS A 48 -9.13 14.05 -15.43
N GLU A 49 -10.15 14.86 -15.12
CA GLU A 49 -10.43 16.11 -15.86
C GLU A 49 -9.33 17.14 -15.61
N TYR A 50 -8.81 17.22 -14.38
CA TYR A 50 -7.63 18.03 -14.08
C TYR A 50 -6.39 17.58 -14.87
N GLU A 51 -6.12 16.28 -14.94
CA GLU A 51 -5.03 15.72 -15.76
C GLU A 51 -5.22 15.95 -17.27
N ALA A 52 -6.45 16.17 -17.73
CA ALA A 52 -6.75 16.51 -19.12
C ALA A 52 -6.47 17.99 -19.47
N GLY A 53 -6.18 18.82 -18.46
CA GLY A 53 -5.82 20.24 -18.63
C GLY A 53 -6.84 21.24 -18.08
N ASP A 54 -7.94 20.78 -17.47
CA ASP A 54 -8.91 21.69 -16.83
C ASP A 54 -8.28 22.37 -15.59
N SER A 55 -8.53 23.68 -15.42
CA SER A 55 -8.04 24.41 -14.24
C SER A 55 -8.78 24.01 -12.96
N MET A 56 -8.11 24.04 -11.80
CA MET A 56 -8.79 23.78 -10.52
C MET A 56 -9.95 24.74 -10.26
N LYS A 57 -9.86 25.98 -10.74
CA LYS A 57 -10.94 26.97 -10.62
C LYS A 57 -12.17 26.53 -11.41
N GLU A 58 -11.99 26.14 -12.66
CA GLU A 58 -13.05 25.68 -13.55
C GLU A 58 -13.73 24.42 -13.01
N LEU A 59 -12.95 23.45 -12.53
CA LEU A 59 -13.49 22.23 -11.91
C LEU A 59 -14.28 22.53 -10.65
N ARG A 60 -13.80 23.47 -9.83
CA ARG A 60 -14.51 23.87 -8.62
C ARG A 60 -15.85 24.49 -8.93
N ASP A 61 -15.90 25.36 -9.95
CA ASP A 61 -17.10 26.08 -10.33
C ASP A 61 -18.09 25.16 -11.05
N ARG A 62 -17.60 24.27 -11.94
CA ARG A 62 -18.38 23.22 -12.61
C ARG A 62 -19.08 22.27 -11.63
N TYR A 63 -18.38 21.89 -10.55
CA TYR A 63 -18.85 20.86 -9.61
C TYR A 63 -19.33 21.41 -8.25
N GLY A 64 -19.29 22.73 -8.04
CA GLY A 64 -19.72 23.36 -6.79
C GLY A 64 -18.91 22.92 -5.55
N ILE A 65 -17.61 22.64 -5.72
CA ILE A 65 -16.74 22.12 -4.66
C ILE A 65 -16.35 23.25 -3.70
N GLY A 66 -16.89 23.22 -2.49
CA GLY A 66 -16.61 24.22 -1.46
C GLY A 66 -15.27 23.96 -0.76
N GLY A 67 -14.16 24.47 -1.31
CA GLY A 67 -12.86 24.52 -0.61
C GLY A 67 -11.66 24.60 -1.56
N GLY A 68 -10.77 25.57 -1.33
CA GLY A 68 -9.62 25.84 -2.21
C GLY A 68 -8.58 24.73 -2.27
N SER A 69 -8.41 23.95 -1.18
CA SER A 69 -7.45 22.83 -1.12
C SER A 69 -8.09 21.45 -1.32
N THR A 70 -9.41 21.37 -1.53
CA THR A 70 -10.11 20.08 -1.63
C THR A 70 -9.68 19.29 -2.86
N ILE A 71 -9.61 19.95 -4.01
CA ILE A 71 -9.19 19.35 -5.28
C ILE A 71 -7.70 19.01 -5.22
N GLN A 72 -6.86 19.90 -4.65
CA GLN A 72 -5.44 19.65 -4.42
C GLN A 72 -5.21 18.35 -3.62
N LYS A 73 -5.94 18.16 -2.51
CA LYS A 73 -5.87 16.92 -1.71
C LYS A 73 -6.31 15.67 -2.48
N TRP A 74 -7.20 15.82 -3.47
CA TRP A 74 -7.58 14.71 -4.33
C TRP A 74 -6.52 14.43 -5.39
N ILE A 75 -5.89 15.46 -5.96
CA ILE A 75 -4.77 15.32 -6.89
C ILE A 75 -3.58 14.67 -6.18
N GLU A 76 -3.25 15.08 -4.96
CA GLU A 76 -2.17 14.45 -4.17
C GLU A 76 -2.45 12.97 -3.88
N LYS A 77 -3.72 12.59 -3.70
CA LYS A 77 -4.13 11.24 -3.30
C LYS A 77 -4.43 10.30 -4.47
N TYR A 78 -4.92 10.84 -5.58
CA TYR A 78 -5.43 10.07 -6.73
C TYR A 78 -4.81 10.50 -8.06
N GLY A 79 -4.02 11.58 -8.09
CA GLY A 79 -3.35 12.07 -9.29
C GLY A 79 -2.07 11.30 -9.58
N ARG A 80 -1.76 11.15 -10.88
CA ARG A 80 -0.58 10.43 -11.35
C ARG A 80 0.73 11.18 -11.09
N GLU A 81 0.68 12.50 -10.96
CA GLU A 81 1.84 13.37 -10.75
C GLU A 81 2.32 13.43 -9.28
N GLY A 82 1.55 12.88 -8.33
CA GLY A 82 1.90 12.76 -6.91
C GLY A 82 2.87 11.62 -6.57
N THR A 83 3.71 11.19 -7.52
CA THR A 83 4.65 10.06 -7.38
C THR A 83 5.85 10.44 -6.51
N ARG A 84 5.63 10.74 -5.22
CA ARG A 84 6.70 10.64 -4.22
C ARG A 84 6.40 9.80 -3.00
N HIS A 85 5.15 9.40 -2.72
CA HIS A 85 4.91 8.42 -1.65
C HIS A 85 3.88 7.35 -2.04
N LYS A 86 4.46 6.18 -2.31
CA LYS A 86 3.87 4.85 -2.54
C LYS A 86 3.45 4.60 -3.99
N LEU A 87 4.35 3.92 -4.71
CA LEU A 87 4.05 3.15 -5.92
C LEU A 87 2.87 2.22 -5.62
N ILE A 88 1.65 2.66 -5.90
CA ILE A 88 0.51 1.76 -6.02
C ILE A 88 0.61 1.24 -7.44
N VAL A 89 1.43 0.21 -7.64
CA VAL A 89 1.32 -0.60 -8.86
C VAL A 89 -0.09 -1.19 -8.80
N ILE A 90 -0.98 -0.70 -9.64
CA ILE A 90 -2.33 -1.26 -9.82
C ILE A 90 -2.12 -2.59 -10.53
N GLN A 91 -1.62 -3.59 -9.80
CA GLN A 91 -1.56 -4.96 -10.29
C GLN A 91 -3.00 -5.46 -10.31
N SER A 92 -3.41 -6.02 -11.45
CA SER A 92 -4.68 -6.74 -11.54
C SER A 92 -4.75 -7.76 -10.39
N PRO A 93 -5.92 -8.04 -9.79
CA PRO A 93 -6.05 -9.10 -8.77
C PRO A 93 -5.44 -10.44 -9.21
N GLN A 94 -5.43 -10.71 -10.52
CA GLN A 94 -4.81 -11.88 -11.13
C GLN A 94 -3.27 -11.87 -11.02
N GLU A 95 -2.63 -10.71 -11.28
CA GLU A 95 -1.17 -10.53 -11.20
C GLU A 95 -0.67 -10.64 -9.76
N GLN A 96 -1.44 -10.14 -8.78
CA GLN A 96 -1.10 -10.30 -7.36
C GLN A 96 -1.10 -11.77 -6.92
N ASN A 97 -2.07 -12.55 -7.43
CA ASN A 97 -2.13 -13.98 -7.18
C ASN A 97 -0.95 -14.70 -7.83
N GLN A 98 -0.57 -14.32 -9.05
CA GLN A 98 0.60 -14.87 -9.73
C GLN A 98 1.89 -14.58 -8.97
N LEU A 99 2.11 -13.36 -8.49
CA LEU A 99 3.30 -13.05 -7.68
C LEU A 99 3.35 -13.85 -6.37
N LYS A 100 2.20 -14.07 -5.71
CA LYS A 100 2.13 -14.91 -4.52
C LYS A 100 2.49 -16.36 -4.84
N VAL A 101 1.97 -16.90 -5.94
CA VAL A 101 2.28 -18.27 -6.41
C VAL A 101 3.75 -18.39 -6.75
N LEU A 102 4.30 -17.44 -7.49
CA LEU A 102 5.72 -17.40 -7.87
C LEU A 102 6.63 -17.34 -6.65
N LYS A 103 6.34 -16.47 -5.66
CA LYS A 103 7.10 -16.41 -4.41
C LYS A 103 7.08 -17.72 -3.63
N LYS A 104 5.91 -18.38 -3.54
CA LYS A 104 5.80 -19.70 -2.92
C LYS A 104 6.64 -20.73 -3.67
N ARG A 105 6.63 -20.69 -5.01
CA ARG A 105 7.40 -21.62 -5.83
C ARG A 105 8.91 -21.42 -5.67
N VAL A 106 9.37 -20.17 -5.63
CA VAL A 106 10.78 -19.84 -5.35
C VAL A 106 11.21 -20.42 -4.00
N GLY A 107 10.45 -20.16 -2.93
CA GLY A 107 10.79 -20.70 -1.62
C GLY A 107 10.76 -22.23 -1.53
N GLN A 108 9.91 -22.91 -2.31
CA GLN A 108 9.94 -24.38 -2.43
C GLN A 108 11.20 -24.86 -3.16
N LEU A 109 11.55 -24.20 -4.27
CA LEU A 109 12.73 -24.56 -5.05
C LEU A 109 14.02 -24.35 -4.25
N GLU A 110 14.14 -23.24 -3.52
CA GLU A 110 15.27 -22.97 -2.64
C GLU A 110 15.46 -24.07 -1.58
N LYS A 111 14.35 -24.55 -0.98
CA LYS A 111 14.40 -25.67 -0.02
C LYS A 111 14.88 -26.97 -0.67
N VAL A 112 14.38 -27.29 -1.85
CA VAL A 112 14.80 -28.50 -2.59
C VAL A 112 16.27 -28.40 -2.97
N VAL A 113 16.72 -27.23 -3.42
CA VAL A 113 18.14 -26.99 -3.75
C VAL A 113 19.02 -27.16 -2.51
N ALA A 114 18.61 -26.62 -1.36
CA ALA A 114 19.34 -26.79 -0.12
C ALA A 114 19.45 -28.27 0.29
N GLN A 115 18.34 -29.02 0.22
CA GLN A 115 18.33 -30.46 0.54
C GLN A 115 19.23 -31.25 -0.41
N LEU A 116 19.09 -31.04 -1.73
CA LEU A 116 19.92 -31.72 -2.73
C LEU A 116 21.41 -31.38 -2.58
N THR A 117 21.72 -30.15 -2.16
CA THR A 117 23.11 -29.73 -1.91
C THR A 117 23.69 -30.48 -0.71
N LEU A 118 22.91 -30.63 0.36
CA LEU A 118 23.30 -31.44 1.52
C LEU A 118 23.51 -32.89 1.11
N ASP A 119 22.53 -33.50 0.44
CA ASP A 119 22.60 -34.90 0.01
C ASP A 119 23.83 -35.14 -0.89
N LYS A 120 24.12 -34.20 -1.80
CA LYS A 120 25.30 -34.25 -2.65
C LYS A 120 26.60 -34.24 -1.83
N ILE A 121 26.74 -33.32 -0.87
CA ILE A 121 27.93 -33.24 -0.01
C ILE A 121 28.12 -34.54 0.78
N MET A 122 27.04 -35.08 1.33
CA MET A 122 27.07 -36.35 2.08
C MET A 122 27.51 -37.52 1.19
N LEU A 123 26.95 -37.60 -0.03
CA LEU A 123 27.33 -38.63 -1.00
C LEU A 123 28.79 -38.50 -1.43
N GLU A 124 29.26 -37.29 -1.73
CA GLU A 124 30.66 -37.03 -2.09
C GLU A 124 31.62 -37.41 -0.97
N ALA A 125 31.29 -37.08 0.29
CA ALA A 125 32.09 -37.47 1.45
C ALA A 125 32.13 -39.00 1.62
N SER A 126 30.98 -39.67 1.49
CA SER A 126 30.91 -41.13 1.60
C SER A 126 31.68 -41.84 0.48
N LEU A 127 31.65 -41.29 -0.74
CA LEU A 127 32.43 -41.81 -1.86
C LEU A 127 33.92 -41.62 -1.59
N ALA A 128 34.36 -40.45 -1.14
CA ALA A 128 35.77 -40.22 -0.81
C ALA A 128 36.29 -41.20 0.24
N GLU A 129 35.50 -41.51 1.28
CA GLU A 129 35.86 -42.51 2.28
C GLU A 129 35.89 -43.94 1.69
N ALA A 130 34.92 -44.29 0.86
CA ALA A 130 34.89 -45.60 0.20
C ALA A 130 36.08 -45.79 -0.75
N GLU A 131 36.43 -44.76 -1.53
CA GLU A 131 37.60 -44.76 -2.41
C GLU A 131 38.90 -44.90 -1.61
N ALA A 132 39.02 -44.20 -0.47
CA ALA A 132 40.17 -44.32 0.42
C ALA A 132 40.32 -45.71 1.05
N ARG A 133 39.20 -46.37 1.39
CA ARG A 133 39.19 -47.70 2.02
C ARG A 133 39.40 -48.85 1.02
N LEU A 134 38.89 -48.71 -0.21
CA LEU A 134 38.88 -49.79 -1.22
C LEU A 134 39.95 -49.63 -2.31
N GLY A 135 40.58 -48.45 -2.44
CA GLY A 135 41.61 -48.18 -3.45
C GLY A 135 41.08 -48.17 -4.90
N VAL A 136 39.77 -48.14 -5.10
CA VAL A 136 39.11 -48.12 -6.42
C VAL A 136 38.61 -46.70 -6.70
N THR A 137 38.96 -46.14 -7.87
CA THR A 137 38.46 -44.82 -8.32
C THR A 137 37.12 -44.99 -9.05
N VAL A 138 36.05 -44.37 -8.54
CA VAL A 138 34.71 -44.48 -9.16
C VAL A 138 34.58 -43.43 -10.26
N LYS A 139 34.96 -43.78 -11.50
CA LYS A 139 34.74 -42.92 -12.66
C LYS A 139 33.26 -42.82 -12.99
N LYS A 140 32.70 -41.60 -12.91
CA LYS A 140 31.33 -41.28 -13.35
C LYS A 140 31.20 -41.42 -14.87
N ASN A 141 30.64 -42.53 -15.34
CA ASN A 141 30.30 -42.69 -16.76
C ASN A 141 29.03 -41.88 -17.10
N GLY A 142 29.22 -40.71 -17.72
CA GLY A 142 28.12 -39.84 -18.14
C GLY A 142 27.49 -40.29 -19.45
N ALA A 143 26.35 -40.98 -19.37
CA ALA A 143 25.42 -41.14 -20.50
C ALA A 143 24.25 -40.15 -20.34
N ALA A 144 24.09 -39.26 -21.31
CA ALA A 144 23.12 -38.18 -21.33
C ALA A 144 21.65 -38.65 -21.32
N ARG A 145 20.77 -37.92 -20.61
CA ARG A 145 19.32 -37.87 -20.93
C ARG A 145 18.60 -36.72 -20.24
N SER A 146 18.00 -35.81 -21.02
CA SER A 146 16.58 -35.43 -20.91
C SER A 146 16.24 -34.31 -21.90
N LEU A 147 15.45 -34.67 -22.91
CA LEU A 147 14.84 -33.79 -23.91
C LEU A 147 13.77 -32.90 -23.26
N ASN A 148 13.75 -31.61 -23.58
CA ASN A 148 12.54 -30.79 -23.45
C ASN A 148 12.47 -29.84 -24.65
N ALA A 149 11.83 -30.31 -25.73
CA ALA A 149 11.34 -29.45 -26.80
C ALA A 149 9.93 -28.94 -26.42
N PRO A 150 9.64 -27.63 -26.49
CA PRO A 150 8.28 -27.16 -26.29
C PRO A 150 7.44 -27.39 -27.55
N ALA A 151 6.36 -28.15 -27.42
CA ALA A 151 5.36 -28.34 -28.46
C ALA A 151 4.62 -27.02 -28.74
N SER A 152 4.92 -26.35 -29.86
CA SER A 152 4.06 -25.31 -30.41
C SER A 152 2.92 -25.93 -31.20
N LYS A 153 1.70 -25.80 -30.68
CA LYS A 153 0.47 -26.06 -31.44
C LYS A 153 0.29 -24.93 -32.46
N GLY A 154 0.62 -25.20 -33.73
CA GLY A 154 0.22 -24.39 -34.87
C GLY A 154 -1.14 -24.88 -35.37
N ALA A 155 -2.15 -24.02 -35.23
CA ALA A 155 -3.46 -24.20 -35.81
C ALA A 155 -3.42 -24.04 -37.34
N ARG A 156 -4.09 -24.92 -38.07
CA ARG A 156 -4.77 -24.59 -39.32
C ARG A 156 -6.00 -25.48 -39.49
#